data_AF-A0A8X6P3C4-F1
#
_entry.id   AF-A0A8X6P3C4-F1
#
_cell.length_a   1.000
_cell.length_b   1.000
_cell.length_c   1.000
_cell.angle_alpha   90.00
_cell.angle_beta   90.00
_cell.angle_gamma   90.00
#
_symmetry.space_group_name_H-M   'P 1'
#
loop_
_entity.id
_entity.type
_entity.pdbx_description
1 polymer ?
#
loop_
_entity_poly.entity_id
_entity_poly.type
_entity_poly.pdbx_seq_one_letter_code
_entity_poly.pdbx_strand_id
1 'polypeptide(L)'
;MSLADGQQTTGEVFTIQVMIEIGGRSVQTKFIIFPKAKGNRTLLGTDFLSSAGLILDVKNACWYFWDNPTHKKRFQAFKRSRCS
;
A
#
# COMPACT_ATOMS: atom_id res chain seq x y z
N MET A 1 -17.77 1.14 -5.54
CA MET A 1 -16.68 0.15 -5.50
C MET A 1 -15.74 0.54 -4.38
N SER A 2 -15.63 -0.31 -3.36
CA SER A 2 -14.60 -0.17 -2.32
C SER A 2 -13.55 -1.24 -2.59
N LEU A 3 -12.28 -0.92 -2.44
CA LEU A 3 -11.25 -1.95 -2.63
C LEU A 3 -11.28 -2.94 -1.46
N ALA A 4 -11.05 -4.22 -1.78
CA ALA A 4 -11.07 -5.33 -0.83
C ALA A 4 -12.41 -5.49 -0.06
N ASP A 5 -13.55 -5.20 -0.71
CA ASP A 5 -14.90 -5.42 -0.16
C ASP A 5 -15.43 -6.85 -0.38
N GLY A 6 -14.63 -7.71 -1.02
CA GLY A 6 -14.97 -9.11 -1.30
C GLY A 6 -15.87 -9.29 -2.53
N GLN A 7 -16.26 -8.21 -3.22
CA GLN A 7 -17.04 -8.32 -4.45
C GLN A 7 -16.15 -8.52 -5.67
N GLN A 8 -16.60 -9.36 -6.59
CA GLN A 8 -15.97 -9.54 -7.89
C GLN A 8 -16.68 -8.68 -8.93
N THR A 9 -15.92 -7.94 -9.73
CA THR A 9 -16.45 -7.12 -10.82
C THR A 9 -15.51 -7.21 -12.01
N THR A 10 -16.08 -7.20 -13.22
CA THR A 10 -15.33 -7.11 -14.47
C THR A 10 -15.31 -5.67 -14.96
N GLY A 11 -14.16 -5.19 -15.41
CA GLY A 11 -14.04 -3.85 -15.96
C GLY A 11 -12.66 -3.57 -16.53
N GLU A 12 -12.56 -2.51 -17.32
CA GLU A 12 -11.30 -2.01 -17.84
C GLU A 12 -10.46 -1.40 -16.71
N VAL A 13 -9.17 -1.71 -16.73
CA VAL A 13 -8.17 -1.18 -15.81
C VAL A 13 -6.99 -0.63 -16.58
N PHE A 14 -6.34 0.40 -16.05
CA PHE A 14 -5.04 0.82 -16.53
C PHE A 14 -3.94 0.17 -15.68
N THR A 15 -2.79 -0.08 -16.28
CA THR A 15 -1.62 -0.53 -15.54
C THR A 15 -0.44 0.38 -15.80
N ILE A 16 0.30 0.72 -14.75
CA ILE A 16 1.47 1.59 -14.83
C ILE A 16 2.57 1.08 -13.90
N GLN A 17 3.84 1.28 -14.26
CA GLN A 17 4.96 1.06 -13.35
C GLN A 17 5.35 2.39 -12.70
N VAL A 18 5.46 2.39 -11.38
CA VAL A 18 5.80 3.58 -10.59
C VAL A 18 6.91 3.23 -9.62
N MET A 19 7.89 4.13 -9.48
CA MET A 19 8.88 4.07 -8.41
C MET A 19 8.26 4.63 -7.13
N ILE A 20 8.17 3.79 -6.09
CA ILE A 20 7.66 4.19 -4.78
C ILE A 20 8.85 4.38 -3.86
N GLU A 21 8.88 5.53 -3.19
CA GLU A 21 9.80 5.76 -2.07
C GLU A 21 9.14 5.37 -0.75
N ILE A 22 9.74 4.42 -0.03
CA ILE A 22 9.30 4.01 1.29
C ILE A 22 10.49 3.89 2.23
N GLY A 23 10.45 4.66 3.31
CA GLY A 23 11.46 4.58 4.37
C GLY A 23 12.91 4.78 3.92
N GLY A 24 13.13 5.53 2.82
CA GLY A 24 14.46 5.76 2.23
C GLY A 24 14.86 4.75 1.14
N ARG A 25 13.98 3.82 0.77
CA ARG A 25 14.18 2.85 -0.33
C ARG A 25 13.28 3.19 -1.50
N SER A 26 13.78 2.96 -2.70
CA SER A 26 13.01 3.06 -3.95
C SER A 26 12.65 1.67 -4.47
N VAL A 27 11.36 1.43 -4.69
CA VAL A 27 10.83 0.13 -5.15
C VAL A 27 10.00 0.36 -6.39
N GLN A 28 10.35 -0.28 -7.51
CA GLN A 28 9.53 -0.26 -8.71
C GLN A 28 8.33 -1.18 -8.50
N THR A 29 7.12 -0.70 -8.80
CA THR A 29 5.91 -1.50 -8.61
C THR A 29 4.88 -1.21 -9.68
N LYS A 30 4.21 -2.28 -10.13
CA LYS A 30 3.09 -2.19 -11.06
C LYS A 30 1.82 -1.88 -10.29
N PHE A 31 1.17 -0.78 -10.64
CA PHE A 31 -0.16 -0.43 -10.16
C PHE A 31 -1.24 -0.83 -11.15
N ILE A 32 -2.39 -1.18 -10.60
CA ILE A 32 -3.65 -1.33 -11.32
C ILE A 32 -4.52 -0.14 -10.93
N ILE A 33 -4.91 0.67 -11.91
CA ILE A 33 -5.73 1.85 -11.72
C ILE A 33 -7.14 1.53 -12.23
N PHE A 34 -8.12 1.72 -11.35
CA PHE A 34 -9.53 1.59 -11.68
C PHE A 34 -10.08 2.99 -12.02
N PRO A 35 -10.28 3.33 -13.32
CA PRO A 35 -10.62 4.70 -13.73
C PRO A 35 -11.95 5.21 -13.17
N LYS A 36 -12.85 4.29 -12.78
CA LYS A 36 -14.18 4.61 -12.23
C LYS A 36 -14.23 4.56 -10.69
N ALA A 37 -13.11 4.27 -10.01
CA ALA A 37 -13.09 4.21 -8.55
C ALA A 37 -13.29 5.60 -7.94
N LYS A 38 -14.15 5.70 -6.91
CA LYS A 38 -14.38 6.94 -6.17
C LYS A 38 -13.51 6.95 -4.92
N GLY A 39 -12.67 7.98 -4.79
CA GLY A 39 -11.69 8.09 -3.72
C GLY A 39 -10.44 7.28 -4.03
N ASN A 40 -9.35 7.96 -4.37
CA ASN A 40 -8.07 7.38 -4.80
C ASN A 40 -7.37 6.67 -3.63
N ARG A 41 -7.87 5.50 -3.25
CA ARG A 41 -7.23 4.62 -2.28
C ARG A 41 -6.34 3.62 -3.03
N THR A 42 -5.15 3.45 -2.51
CA THR A 42 -4.17 2.49 -3.03
C THR A 42 -4.07 1.30 -2.09
N LEU A 43 -4.17 0.09 -2.64
CA LEU A 43 -3.82 -1.13 -1.93
C LEU A 43 -2.43 -1.58 -2.36
N LEU A 44 -1.61 -1.99 -1.39
CA LEU A 44 -0.31 -2.59 -1.62
C LEU A 44 -0.43 -4.07 -1.24
N GLY A 45 -0.17 -4.93 -2.21
CA GLY A 45 -0.24 -6.38 -2.05
C GLY A 45 0.99 -6.96 -1.36
N THR A 46 0.94 -8.28 -1.15
CA THR A 46 2.05 -9.05 -0.60
C THR A 46 3.27 -9.09 -1.53
N ASP A 47 3.04 -8.94 -2.83
CA ASP A 47 4.07 -8.79 -3.86
C ASP A 47 4.92 -7.53 -3.65
N PHE A 48 4.26 -6.39 -3.39
CA PHE A 48 4.93 -5.16 -3.01
C PHE A 48 5.72 -5.32 -1.70
N LEU A 49 5.08 -5.88 -0.66
CA LEU A 49 5.71 -6.08 0.64
C LEU A 49 6.98 -6.93 0.52
N SER A 50 6.92 -8.01 -0.26
CA SER A 50 8.05 -8.89 -0.50
C SER A 50 9.17 -8.18 -1.27
N SER A 51 8.82 -7.47 -2.36
CA SER A 51 9.78 -6.74 -3.20
C SER A 51 10.46 -5.60 -2.45
N ALA A 52 9.74 -4.90 -1.57
CA ALA A 52 10.26 -3.85 -0.72
C ALA A 52 11.06 -4.39 0.49
N GLY A 53 10.98 -5.69 0.76
CA GLY A 53 11.60 -6.29 1.92
C GLY A 53 10.94 -5.86 3.24
N LEU A 54 9.63 -5.58 3.22
CA LEU A 54 8.87 -5.10 4.36
C LEU A 54 8.30 -6.26 5.18
N ILE A 55 8.48 -6.19 6.49
CA ILE A 55 7.80 -7.05 7.45
C ILE A 55 6.77 -6.23 8.20
N LEU A 56 5.52 -6.70 8.20
CA LEU A 56 4.44 -6.11 8.98
C LEU A 56 4.30 -6.86 10.31
N ASP A 57 4.53 -6.15 11.42
CA ASP A 57 4.28 -6.63 12.77
C ASP A 57 2.96 -6.04 13.26
N VAL A 58 1.89 -6.72 12.87
CA VAL A 58 0.50 -6.32 13.17
C VAL A 58 0.26 -6.27 14.67
N LYS A 59 0.82 -7.21 15.43
CA LYS A 59 0.70 -7.28 16.89
C LYS A 59 1.19 -5.99 17.56
N ASN A 60 2.32 -5.45 17.11
CA ASN A 60 2.93 -4.24 17.68
C ASN A 60 2.61 -2.96 16.90
N ALA A 61 1.67 -3.03 15.95
CA ALA A 61 1.27 -1.93 15.06
C ALA A 61 2.48 -1.20 14.44
N CYS A 62 3.45 -1.97 13.93
CA CYS A 62 4.65 -1.43 13.32
C CYS A 62 5.09 -2.23 12.11
N TRP A 63 6.05 -1.67 11.38
CA TRP A 63 6.68 -2.31 10.23
C TRP A 63 8.19 -2.01 10.26
N TYR A 64 8.97 -2.87 9.60
CA TYR A 64 10.41 -2.73 9.49
C TYR A 64 10.90 -3.41 8.20
N PHE A 65 12.14 -3.13 7.81
CA PHE A 65 12.77 -3.87 6.73
C PHE A 65 13.43 -5.15 7.27
N TRP A 66 13.34 -6.25 6.53
CA TRP A 66 13.87 -7.55 6.96
C TRP A 66 15.36 -7.51 7.34
N ASP A 67 16.14 -6.69 6.64
CA ASP A 67 17.59 -6.48 6.82
C ASP A 67 17.91 -5.45 7.92
N ASN A 68 16.89 -4.81 8.51
CA ASN A 68 17.05 -3.90 9.65
C ASN A 68 15.89 -4.03 10.65
N PRO A 69 15.79 -5.15 11.38
CA PRO A 69 14.66 -5.45 12.27
C PRO A 69 14.59 -4.57 13.53
N THR A 70 15.67 -3.87 13.87
CA THR A 70 15.73 -2.98 15.05
C THR A 70 15.09 -1.61 14.77
N HIS A 71 15.12 -1.16 13.52
CA HIS A 71 14.59 0.14 13.12
C HIS A 71 13.10 0.07 12.73
N LYS A 72 12.25 -0.10 13.74
CA LYS A 72 10.80 -0.23 13.57
C LYS A 72 10.12 1.12 13.40
N LYS A 73 9.22 1.23 12.42
CA LYS A 73 8.35 2.39 12.20
C LYS A 73 6.93 2.06 12.60
N ARG A 74 6.27 2.93 13.36
CA ARG A 74 4.86 2.75 13.76
C ARG A 74 3.93 3.00 12.58
N PHE A 75 2.82 2.28 12.51
CA PHE A 75 1.72 2.71 11.65
C PHE A 75 1.16 4.03 12.18
N GLN A 76 1.01 5.01 11.30
CA GLN A 76 0.33 6.26 11.63
C GLN A 76 -1.16 6.09 11.35
N ALA A 77 -2.00 6.44 12.32
CA ALA A 77 -3.44 6.52 12.09
C ALA A 77 -3.71 7.66 11.10
N PHE A 78 -4.44 7.40 10.03
CA PHE A 78 -4.95 8.45 9.15
C PHE A 78 -5.86 9.37 9.97
N LYS A 79 -5.43 10.62 10.23
CA LYS A 79 -6.35 11.66 10.68
C LYS A 79 -7.26 11.99 9.50
N ARG A 80 -8.53 11.58 9.54
CA ARG A 80 -9.55 12.11 8.64
C ARG A 80 -9.66 13.61 8.90
N SER A 81 -9.09 14.44 8.03
CA SER A 81 -9.48 15.84 7.94
C SER A 81 -10.97 15.87 7.58
N ARG A 82 -11.81 16.39 8.48
CA ARG A 82 -13.18 16.76 8.12
C ARG A 82 -13.04 17.79 7.00
N CYS A 83 -13.53 17.48 5.81
CA CYS A 83 -13.81 18.53 4.84
C CYS A 83 -14.94 19.36 5.44
N SER A 84 -14.63 20.60 5.79
CA SER A 84 -15.59 21.68 6.06
C SER A 84 -16.25 22.12 4.77
#